data_AF-A0A850QTH3-F1
#
_entry.id   AF-A0A850QTH3-F1
#
_cell.length_a   1.000
_cell.length_b   1.000
_cell.length_c   1.000
_cell.angle_alpha   90.00
_cell.angle_beta   90.00
_cell.angle_gamma   90.00
#
_symmetry.space_group_name_H-M   'P 1'
#
loop_
_entity.id
_entity.type
_entity.pdbx_description
1 polymer ?
#
loop_
_entity_poly.entity_id
_entity_poly.type
_entity_poly.pdbx_seq_one_letter_code
_entity_poly.pdbx_strand_id
1 'polypeptide(L)' 'FVAEDLYPEQLVGDEPEPLEIVRWPLSQAEELVHHVDFAEARSITALFLALQYLAAKEEQ' A
#
# COMPACT_ATOMS: atom_id res chain seq x y z
N PHE A 1 8.29 -10.24 2.72
CA PHE A 1 8.90 -9.91 1.43
C PHE A 1 8.15 -8.72 0.86
N VAL A 2 8.87 -7.72 0.34
CA VAL A 2 8.29 -6.56 -0.35
C VAL A 2 8.57 -6.72 -1.84
N ALA A 3 7.58 -6.43 -2.69
CA ALA A 3 7.77 -6.44 -4.13
C ALA A 3 8.45 -5.14 -4.59
N GLU A 4 9.45 -5.27 -5.45
CA GLU A 4 10.21 -4.15 -6.03
C GLU A 4 10.10 -4.17 -7.56
N ASP A 5 10.56 -3.12 -8.22
CA ASP A 5 10.54 -2.99 -9.68
C ASP A 5 9.13 -3.11 -10.32
N LEU A 6 8.12 -2.63 -9.59
CA LEU A 6 6.73 -2.58 -10.06
C LEU A 6 6.61 -1.64 -11.27
N TYR A 7 5.91 -2.10 -12.31
CA TYR A 7 5.59 -1.32 -13.51
C TYR A 7 4.07 -1.30 -13.74
N PRO A 8 3.53 -0.29 -14.45
CA PRO A 8 2.11 -0.27 -14.78
C PRO A 8 1.73 -1.47 -15.64
N GLU A 9 0.83 -2.30 -15.13
CA GLU A 9 0.31 -3.47 -15.82
C GLU A 9 -1.16 -3.67 -15.44
N GLN A 10 -1.97 -4.12 -16.40
CA GLN A 10 -3.36 -4.50 -16.19
C GLN A 10 -3.61 -5.85 -16.83
N LEU A 11 -4.06 -6.81 -16.02
CA LEU A 11 -4.45 -8.14 -16.45
C LEU A 11 -5.97 -8.29 -16.35
N VAL A 12 -6.51 -9.27 -17.07
CA VAL A 12 -7.92 -9.63 -16.96
C VAL A 12 -8.12 -10.27 -15.57
N GLY A 13 -8.83 -9.55 -14.70
CA GLY A 13 -9.24 -10.05 -13.39
C GLY A 13 -10.56 -10.82 -13.46
N ASP A 14 -10.89 -11.51 -12.38
CA ASP A 14 -12.15 -12.25 -12.24
C ASP A 14 -13.34 -11.34 -11.89
N GLU A 15 -13.08 -10.19 -11.27
CA GLU A 15 -14.12 -9.21 -10.91
C GLU A 15 -14.54 -8.38 -12.14
N PRO A 16 -15.85 -8.13 -12.31
CA PRO A 16 -16.38 -7.39 -13.45
C PRO A 16 -16.14 -5.88 -13.36
N GLU A 17 -15.94 -5.35 -12.16
CA GLU A 17 -15.73 -3.92 -11.91
C GLU A 17 -14.23 -3.55 -11.91
N PRO A 18 -13.85 -2.41 -12.50
CA PRO A 18 -12.46 -1.96 -12.48
C PRO A 18 -12.05 -1.51 -11.08
N LEU A 19 -10.85 -1.91 -10.64
CA LEU A 19 -10.26 -1.45 -9.38
C LEU A 19 -9.87 0.03 -9.48
N GLU A 20 -10.29 0.82 -8.49
CA GLU A 20 -9.85 2.21 -8.34
C GLU A 20 -8.44 2.27 -7.73
N ILE A 21 -7.57 3.09 -8.32
CA ILE A 21 -6.21 3.32 -7.83
C ILE A 21 -6.14 4.68 -7.14
N VAL A 22 -5.99 4.67 -5.82
CA VAL A 22 -5.75 5.87 -5.02
C VAL A 22 -4.26 6.00 -4.72
N ARG A 23 -3.61 7.06 -5.22
CA ARG A 23 -2.21 7.35 -4.91
C ARG A 23 -2.12 8.14 -3.61
N TRP A 24 -1.26 7.68 -2.69
CA TRP A 24 -1.07 8.32 -1.39
C TRP A 24 0.41 8.67 -1.15
N PRO A 25 0.75 9.87 -0.62
CA PRO A 25 2.13 10.22 -0.29
C PRO A 25 2.67 9.35 0.86
N LEU A 26 3.87 8.80 0.70
CA LEU A 26 4.51 7.99 1.76
C LEU A 26 4.72 8.78 3.07
N SER A 27 5.02 10.08 2.97
CA SER A 27 5.17 10.96 4.13
C SER A 27 3.89 11.19 4.93
N GLN A 28 2.73 10.82 4.37
CA GLN A 28 1.41 10.94 5.00
C GLN A 28 0.77 9.56 5.19
N ALA A 29 1.52 8.47 4.98
CA ALA A 29 0.97 7.12 4.94
C ALA A 29 0.27 6.72 6.25
N GLU A 30 0.75 7.18 7.41
CA GLU A 30 0.12 6.91 8.70
C GLU A 30 -1.30 7.50 8.83
N GLU A 31 -1.61 8.57 8.10
CA GLU A 31 -2.95 9.18 8.11
C GLU A 31 -4.03 8.21 7.61
N LEU A 32 -3.66 7.20 6.80
CA LEU A 32 -4.58 6.16 6.33
C LEU A 32 -5.25 5.40 7.47
N VAL A 33 -4.62 5.27 8.64
CA VAL A 33 -5.21 4.59 9.81
C VAL A 33 -6.47 5.30 10.32
N HIS A 34 -6.62 6.59 10.01
CA HIS A 34 -7.81 7.38 10.34
C HIS A 34 -8.81 7.49 9.18
N HIS A 35 -8.48 6.96 8.01
CA HIS A 35 -9.35 7.01 6.84
C HIS A 35 -10.48 5.98 6.99
N VAL A 36 -11.72 6.42 6.79
CA VAL A 36 -12.91 5.58 7.00
C VAL A 36 -12.90 4.31 6.15
N ASP A 37 -12.37 4.41 4.93
CA ASP A 37 -12.27 3.29 3.99
C ASP A 37 -11.02 2.40 4.18
N PHE A 38 -10.16 2.69 5.17
CA PHE A 38 -8.92 1.95 5.44
C PHE A 38 -8.89 1.41 6.88
N ALA A 39 -9.88 0.59 7.22
CA ALA A 39 -10.08 0.09 8.59
C ALA A 39 -9.75 -1.40 8.79
N GLU A 40 -9.23 -2.08 7.77
CA GLU A 40 -9.04 -3.54 7.80
C GLU A 40 -7.68 -3.93 8.40
N ALA A 41 -7.68 -4.90 9.31
CA ALA A 41 -6.51 -5.24 10.13
C ALA A 41 -5.28 -5.69 9.33
N ARG A 42 -5.47 -6.45 8.23
CA ARG A 42 -4.36 -6.88 7.36
C ARG A 42 -3.77 -5.68 6.62
N SER A 43 -4.62 -4.76 6.17
CA SER A 43 -4.20 -3.53 5.48
C SER A 43 -3.39 -2.60 6.40
N ILE A 44 -3.87 -2.38 7.63
CA ILE A 44 -3.15 -1.60 8.66
C ILE A 44 -1.82 -2.28 9.02
N THR A 45 -1.82 -3.60 9.21
CA THR A 45 -0.60 -4.34 9.51
C THR A 45 0.42 -4.23 8.37
N ALA A 46 -0.02 -4.39 7.12
CA ALA A 46 0.83 -4.27 5.94
C ALA A 46 1.45 -2.88 5.82
N LEU A 47 0.66 -1.82 6.09
CA LEU A 47 1.14 -0.44 6.10
C LEU A 47 2.31 -0.25 7.08
N PHE A 48 2.13 -0.63 8.35
CA PHE A 48 3.19 -0.47 9.35
C PHE A 48 4.43 -1.32 9.08
N LEU A 49 4.27 -2.54 8.58
CA LEU A 49 5.40 -3.39 8.18
C LEU A 49 6.16 -2.78 7.00
N ALA A 50 5.46 -2.22 6.02
CA ALA A 50 6.08 -1.56 4.88
C ALA A 50 6.85 -0.30 5.29
N LEU A 51 6.28 0.53 6.17
CA LEU A 51 6.95 1.74 6.67
C LEU A 51 8.23 1.40 7.46
N GLN A 52 8.18 0.40 8.33
CA GLN A 52 9.38 -0.07 9.06
C GLN A 52 10.45 -0.60 8.11
N TYR A 53 10.05 -1.35 7.08
CA TYR A 53 10.98 -1.86 6.08
C TYR A 53 11.65 -0.74 5.28
N LEU A 54 10.87 0.27 4.85
CA LEU A 54 11.39 1.40 4.09
C LEU A 54 12.36 2.25 4.92
N ALA A 55 12.02 2.55 6.18
CA ALA A 55 12.90 3.28 7.08
C ALA A 55 14.24 2.55 7.27
N ALA A 56 14.21 1.23 7.50
CA ALA A 56 15.42 0.43 7.63
C ALA A 56 16.27 0.36 6.35
N LYS A 57 15.65 0.49 5.16
CA LYS A 57 16.35 0.52 3.87
C LYS A 57 17.02 1.86 3.58
N GLU A 58 16.46 2.98 4.08
CA GLU A 58 17.05 4.32 3.94
C GLU A 58 18.31 4.52 4.79
N GLU A 59 18.44 3.76 5.88
CA GLU A 59 19.61 3.80 6.77
C GLU A 59 20.83 3.01 6.24
N GLN A 60 20.69 2.32 5.10
CA GLN A 60 21.70 1.44 4.50
C GLN A 60 22.52 2.07 3.38
#